data_AF-A0A378QK27-F1
#
_entry.id   AF-A0A378QK27-F1
#
_cell.length_a   1.000
_cell.length_b   1.000
_cell.length_c   1.000
_cell.angle_alpha   90.00
_cell.angle_beta   90.00
_cell.angle_gamma   90.00
#
_symmetry.space_group_name_H-M   'P 1'
#
loop_
_entity.id
_entity.type
_entity.pdbx_description
1 polymer ?
#
loop_
_entity_poly.entity_id
_entity_poly.type
_entity_poly.pdbx_seq_one_letter_code
_entity_poly.pdbx_strand_id
1 'polypeptide(L)'
;MKKTALWQNMALWEKVALWFLATIVFLIVFLIIMFKVSSHFANRPHFVTQELPKAHLNQPYYAKIEIEAAIIEETVDIQVSNEDIMVEPKVYESHKDIYNKPVYRTDYSNLTITGTPSELKPITIKLTGSTYGSMFVGKEFEKTYTIEVLE
;
A
#
# COMPACT_ATOMS: atom_id res chain seq x y z
N MET A 1 47.93 -0.89 -20.31
CA MET A 1 47.97 0.45 -20.95
C MET A 1 47.68 0.39 -22.46
N LYS A 2 46.55 -0.18 -22.92
CA LYS A 2 46.20 -0.27 -24.37
C LYS A 2 44.93 0.49 -24.80
N LYS A 3 44.05 0.87 -23.86
CA LYS A 3 42.77 1.54 -24.19
C LYS A 3 42.94 2.98 -24.70
N THR A 4 43.96 3.71 -24.23
CA THR A 4 44.23 5.10 -24.64
C THR A 4 44.75 5.21 -26.07
N ALA A 5 45.53 4.23 -26.54
CA ALA A 5 46.07 4.21 -27.90
C ALA A 5 44.97 4.03 -28.97
N LEU A 6 43.95 3.22 -28.69
CA LEU A 6 42.80 3.03 -29.57
C LEU A 6 41.96 4.32 -29.68
N TRP A 7 41.74 5.04 -28.57
CA TRP A 7 40.99 6.29 -28.57
C TRP A 7 41.69 7.41 -29.33
N GLN A 8 43.02 7.51 -29.21
CA GLN A 8 43.79 8.54 -29.90
C GLN A 8 43.78 8.34 -31.42
N ASN A 9 43.73 7.09 -31.90
CA ASN A 9 43.75 6.75 -33.33
C ASN A 9 42.38 6.81 -34.04
N MET A 10 41.28 6.99 -33.31
CA MET A 10 39.93 7.10 -33.91
C MET A 10 39.70 8.46 -34.57
N ALA A 11 38.96 8.44 -35.67
CA ALA A 11 38.48 9.64 -36.34
C ALA A 11 37.49 10.42 -35.46
N LEU A 12 37.36 11.72 -35.70
CA LEU A 12 36.48 12.59 -34.90
C LEU A 12 35.02 12.10 -34.93
N TRP A 13 34.52 11.67 -36.08
CA TRP A 13 33.14 11.19 -36.23
C TRP A 13 32.87 9.89 -35.45
N GLU A 14 33.86 8.99 -35.34
CA GLU A 14 33.76 7.75 -34.54
C GLU A 14 33.66 8.08 -33.05
N LYS A 15 34.45 9.06 -32.58
CA LYS A 15 34.39 9.56 -31.20
C LYS A 15 33.02 10.17 -30.90
N VAL A 16 32.48 10.97 -31.82
CA VAL A 16 31.14 11.58 -31.69
C VAL A 16 30.06 10.50 -31.65
N ALA A 17 30.13 9.48 -32.51
CA ALA A 17 29.19 8.37 -32.52
C ALA A 17 29.23 7.56 -31.21
N LEU A 18 30.43 7.28 -30.68
CA LEU A 18 30.58 6.60 -29.39
C LEU A 18 30.04 7.41 -28.21
N TRP A 19 30.28 8.72 -28.20
CA TRP A 19 29.69 9.61 -27.18
C TRP A 19 28.17 9.61 -27.26
N PHE A 20 27.60 9.70 -28.46
CA PHE A 20 26.16 9.67 -28.67
C PHE A 20 25.54 8.36 -28.20
N LEU A 21 26.16 7.21 -28.53
CA LEU A 21 25.74 5.90 -28.05
C LEU A 21 25.83 5.79 -26.52
N ALA A 22 26.94 6.27 -25.93
CA ALA A 22 27.10 6.29 -24.48
C ALA A 22 26.02 7.14 -23.79
N THR A 23 25.67 8.30 -24.36
CA THR A 23 24.58 9.15 -23.87
C THR A 23 23.22 8.45 -23.99
N ILE A 24 22.93 7.78 -25.11
CA ILE A 24 21.69 7.01 -25.26
C ILE A 24 21.61 5.90 -24.20
N VAL A 25 22.68 5.12 -24.03
CA VAL A 25 22.72 4.05 -23.02
C VAL A 25 22.52 4.62 -21.62
N PHE A 26 23.17 5.74 -21.29
CA PHE A 26 22.98 6.42 -20.01
C PHE A 26 21.52 6.86 -19.81
N LEU A 27 20.89 7.45 -20.84
CA LEU A 27 19.49 7.87 -20.78
C LEU A 27 18.55 6.66 -20.59
N ILE A 28 18.78 5.55 -21.28
CA ILE A 28 17.99 4.32 -21.11
C ILE A 28 18.10 3.81 -19.68
N VAL A 29 19.32 3.72 -19.14
CA VAL A 29 19.55 3.29 -17.76
C VAL A 29 18.88 4.24 -16.76
N PHE A 30 19.02 5.55 -16.97
CA PHE A 30 18.37 6.56 -16.13
C PHE A 30 16.84 6.43 -16.17
N LEU A 31 16.24 6.23 -17.34
CA LEU A 31 14.80 6.03 -17.49
C LEU A 31 14.32 4.76 -16.79
N ILE A 32 15.07 3.65 -16.91
CA ILE A 32 14.75 2.40 -16.20
C ILE A 32 14.78 2.63 -14.68
N ILE A 33 15.79 3.36 -14.17
CA ILE A 33 15.88 3.70 -12.74
C ILE A 33 14.69 4.58 -12.33
N MET A 34 14.39 5.64 -13.08
CA MET A 34 13.27 6.54 -12.78
C MET A 34 11.92 5.82 -12.80
N PHE A 35 11.72 4.88 -13.73
CA PHE A 35 10.52 4.06 -13.77
C PHE A 35 10.39 3.16 -12.54
N LYS A 36 11.48 2.51 -12.12
CA LYS A 36 11.50 1.67 -10.90
C LYS A 36 11.26 2.48 -9.62
N VAL A 37 11.83 3.68 -9.53
CA VAL A 37 11.60 4.57 -8.39
C VAL A 37 10.15 5.03 -8.36
N SER A 38 9.59 5.45 -9.50
CA SER A 38 8.20 5.90 -9.60
C SER A 38 7.21 4.79 -9.23
N SER A 39 7.40 3.57 -9.72
CA SER A 39 6.55 2.42 -9.38
C SER A 39 6.63 2.04 -7.90
N HIS A 40 7.79 2.22 -7.28
CA HIS A 40 7.96 1.96 -5.86
C HIS A 40 7.15 2.93 -4.96
N PHE A 41 6.85 4.14 -5.42
CA PHE A 41 6.03 5.10 -4.66
C PHE A 41 4.54 5.03 -5.02
N ALA A 42 4.19 4.80 -6.28
CA ALA A 42 2.83 4.96 -6.79
C ALA A 42 1.77 4.01 -6.19
N ASN A 43 2.14 2.85 -5.64
CA ASN A 43 1.20 1.82 -5.17
C ASN A 43 1.23 1.56 -3.66
N ARG A 44 1.91 2.41 -2.88
CA ARG A 44 1.87 2.27 -1.43
C ARG A 44 0.49 2.72 -0.92
N PRO A 45 -0.20 1.92 -0.11
CA PRO A 45 -1.45 2.36 0.49
C PRO A 45 -1.20 3.55 1.40
N HIS A 46 -2.03 4.57 1.26
CA HIS A 46 -1.99 5.72 2.16
C HIS A 46 -3.03 5.53 3.27
N PHE A 47 -2.57 5.38 4.50
CA PHE A 47 -3.44 5.30 5.67
C PHE A 47 -3.81 6.72 6.11
N VAL A 48 -5.04 7.15 5.86
CA VAL A 48 -5.51 8.48 6.25
C VAL A 48 -5.60 8.54 7.78
N THR A 49 -6.17 7.51 8.39
CA THR A 49 -6.17 7.34 9.85
C THR A 49 -4.76 6.95 10.31
N GLN A 50 -4.05 7.86 10.95
CA GLN A 50 -2.71 7.58 11.48
C GLN A 50 -2.73 6.94 12.86
N GLU A 51 -3.66 7.38 13.70
CA GLU A 51 -3.83 6.99 15.11
C GLU A 51 -5.32 6.78 15.41
N LEU A 52 -5.60 5.92 16.38
CA LEU A 52 -6.95 5.65 16.85
C LEU A 52 -7.24 6.42 18.15
N PRO A 53 -8.48 6.87 18.37
CA PRO A 53 -8.86 7.50 19.63
C PRO A 53 -8.71 6.50 20.79
N LYS A 54 -8.53 7.06 22.00
CA LYS A 54 -8.49 6.25 23.22
C LYS A 54 -9.88 5.69 23.51
N ALA A 55 -9.93 4.50 24.12
CA ALA A 55 -11.16 3.89 24.60
C ALA A 55 -11.27 4.04 26.12
N HIS A 56 -12.48 3.87 26.65
CA HIS A 56 -12.75 3.86 28.08
C HIS A 56 -13.29 2.49 28.50
N LEU A 57 -12.91 2.05 29.68
CA LEU A 57 -13.32 0.78 30.25
C LEU A 57 -14.85 0.71 30.36
N ASN A 58 -15.42 -0.41 29.92
CA ASN A 58 -16.87 -0.67 29.94
C ASN A 58 -17.72 0.39 29.19
N GLN A 59 -17.13 1.15 28.27
CA GLN A 59 -17.84 2.10 27.43
C GLN A 59 -17.82 1.65 25.96
N PRO A 60 -18.92 1.87 25.21
CA PRO A 60 -18.95 1.61 23.78
C PRO A 60 -17.86 2.40 23.05
N TYR A 61 -17.05 1.70 22.29
CA TYR A 61 -16.00 2.26 21.47
C TYR A 61 -16.41 2.27 19.99
N TYR A 62 -16.08 3.36 19.30
CA TYR A 62 -16.33 3.53 17.88
C TYR A 62 -15.19 4.30 17.22
N ALA A 63 -14.60 3.74 16.18
CA ALA A 63 -13.60 4.42 15.36
C ALA A 63 -13.64 3.94 13.90
N LYS A 64 -13.01 4.71 13.01
CA LYS A 64 -12.88 4.37 11.59
C LYS A 64 -11.42 4.38 11.16
N ILE A 65 -11.04 3.38 10.37
CA ILE A 65 -9.78 3.37 9.64
C ILE A 65 -10.11 3.60 8.17
N GLU A 66 -9.49 4.63 7.59
CA GLU A 66 -9.57 4.94 6.17
C GLU A 66 -8.22 4.73 5.49
N ILE A 67 -8.25 4.04 4.36
CA ILE A 67 -7.08 3.67 3.56
C ILE A 67 -7.34 4.09 2.12
N GLU A 68 -6.55 5.02 1.59
CA GLU A 68 -6.59 5.39 0.18
C GLU A 68 -5.74 4.40 -0.63
N ALA A 69 -6.36 3.31 -1.06
CA ALA A 69 -5.75 2.31 -1.93
C ALA A 69 -6.79 1.43 -2.63
N ALA A 70 -6.42 0.86 -3.78
CA ALA A 70 -7.16 -0.27 -4.34
C ALA A 70 -6.68 -1.55 -3.63
N ILE A 71 -7.42 -2.03 -2.64
CA ILE A 71 -7.06 -3.21 -1.85
C ILE A 71 -7.57 -4.49 -2.51
N ILE A 72 -6.76 -5.54 -2.50
CA ILE A 72 -7.14 -6.88 -2.96
C ILE A 72 -7.83 -7.60 -1.79
N GLU A 73 -9.15 -7.74 -1.87
CA GLU A 73 -10.01 -8.29 -0.81
C GLU A 73 -9.48 -9.64 -0.28
N GLU A 74 -9.05 -10.54 -1.18
CA GLU A 74 -8.63 -11.91 -0.84
C GLU A 74 -7.32 -11.99 -0.04
N THR A 75 -6.58 -10.89 0.06
CA THR A 75 -5.28 -10.84 0.73
C THR A 75 -5.35 -10.20 2.11
N VAL A 76 -6.51 -9.64 2.49
CA VAL A 76 -6.62 -8.89 3.74
C VAL A 76 -6.75 -9.84 4.92
N ASP A 77 -5.91 -9.62 5.93
CA ASP A 77 -5.98 -10.28 7.22
C ASP A 77 -6.03 -9.22 8.32
N ILE A 78 -6.94 -9.41 9.28
CA ILE A 78 -7.20 -8.49 10.39
C ILE A 78 -7.08 -9.29 11.69
N GLN A 79 -6.10 -8.93 12.50
CA GLN A 79 -5.87 -9.55 13.80
C GLN A 79 -6.10 -8.53 14.91
N VAL A 80 -6.99 -8.86 15.85
CA VAL A 80 -7.30 -8.04 17.02
C VAL A 80 -6.85 -8.79 18.26
N SER A 81 -6.14 -8.11 19.17
CA SER A 81 -5.62 -8.75 20.39
C SER A 81 -6.65 -9.01 21.48
N ASN A 82 -7.88 -8.51 21.31
CA ASN A 82 -8.95 -8.58 22.31
C ASN A 82 -10.27 -8.91 21.59
N GLU A 83 -11.07 -9.79 22.19
CA GLU A 83 -12.32 -10.30 21.61
C GLU A 83 -13.51 -9.34 21.78
N ASP A 84 -13.40 -8.34 22.66
CA ASP A 84 -14.45 -7.35 22.91
C ASP A 84 -14.52 -6.27 21.82
N ILE A 85 -13.49 -6.21 20.96
CA ILE A 85 -13.38 -5.29 19.83
C ILE A 85 -13.48 -6.06 18.53
N MET A 86 -14.36 -5.59 17.66
CA MET A 86 -14.55 -6.09 16.31
C MET A 86 -14.13 -5.04 15.29
N VAL A 87 -13.52 -5.50 14.20
CA VAL A 87 -13.12 -4.66 13.07
C VAL A 87 -13.81 -5.20 11.83
N GLU A 88 -14.72 -4.42 11.26
CA GLU A 88 -15.52 -4.84 10.13
C GLU A 88 -15.25 -3.95 8.91
N PRO A 89 -15.03 -4.53 7.72
CA PRO A 89 -15.04 -3.78 6.48
C PRO A 89 -16.47 -3.37 6.13
N LYS A 90 -16.60 -2.35 5.29
CA LYS A 90 -17.90 -1.92 4.80
C LYS A 90 -18.39 -2.86 3.69
N VAL A 91 -19.56 -3.46 3.85
CA VAL A 91 -20.19 -4.27 2.80
C VAL A 91 -21.22 -3.44 2.04
N TYR A 92 -21.21 -3.53 0.70
CA TYR A 92 -22.15 -2.80 -0.15
C TYR A 92 -22.61 -3.62 -1.36
N GLU A 93 -23.81 -3.35 -1.88
CA GLU A 93 -24.28 -3.92 -3.14
C GLU A 93 -23.53 -3.25 -4.30
N SER A 94 -22.78 -4.05 -5.06
CA SER A 94 -21.97 -3.56 -6.18
C SER A 94 -22.79 -3.47 -7.47
N HIS A 95 -23.47 -4.55 -7.84
CA HIS A 95 -24.28 -4.65 -9.05
C HIS A 95 -25.26 -5.82 -8.92
N LYS A 96 -26.17 -5.97 -9.88
CA LYS A 96 -27.00 -7.17 -10.00
C LYS A 96 -26.44 -8.09 -11.07
N ASP A 97 -26.48 -9.40 -10.80
CA ASP A 97 -26.04 -10.41 -11.76
C ASP A 97 -27.02 -10.55 -12.95
N ILE A 98 -26.70 -11.47 -13.88
CA ILE A 98 -27.55 -11.77 -15.05
C ILE A 98 -28.95 -12.30 -14.68
N TYR A 99 -29.17 -12.70 -13.43
CA TYR A 99 -30.45 -13.18 -12.88
C TYR A 99 -31.12 -12.13 -11.99
N ASN A 100 -30.66 -10.88 -12.03
CA ASN A 100 -31.16 -9.75 -11.24
C ASN A 100 -31.00 -9.94 -9.71
N LYS A 101 -30.04 -10.77 -9.27
CA LYS A 101 -29.70 -10.95 -7.86
C LYS A 101 -28.59 -9.99 -7.45
N PRO A 102 -28.67 -9.40 -6.24
CA PRO A 102 -27.64 -8.47 -5.76
C PRO A 102 -26.32 -9.19 -5.53
N VAL A 103 -25.23 -8.60 -6.03
CA VAL A 103 -23.85 -9.02 -5.79
C VAL A 103 -23.22 -8.03 -4.81
N TYR A 104 -22.80 -8.54 -3.66
CA TYR A 104 -22.16 -7.74 -2.62
C TYR A 104 -20.64 -7.75 -2.78
N ARG A 105 -20.01 -6.63 -2.42
CA ARG A 105 -18.56 -6.49 -2.31
C ARG A 105 -18.18 -5.93 -0.95
N THR A 106 -16.95 -6.24 -0.56
CA THR A 106 -16.39 -5.85 0.74
C THR A 106 -15.33 -4.78 0.53
N ASP A 107 -15.56 -3.59 1.08
CA ASP A 107 -14.62 -2.49 1.03
C ASP A 107 -13.70 -2.50 2.26
N TYR A 108 -12.48 -3.00 2.06
CA TYR A 108 -11.43 -2.99 3.07
C TYR A 108 -10.70 -1.63 3.18
N SER A 109 -11.04 -0.67 2.32
CA SER A 109 -10.52 0.71 2.38
C SER A 109 -11.15 1.50 3.53
N ASN A 110 -12.33 1.06 3.99
CA ASN A 110 -13.10 1.69 5.04
C ASN A 110 -13.45 0.63 6.11
N LEU A 111 -12.70 0.63 7.21
CA LEU A 111 -12.95 -0.28 8.33
C LEU A 111 -13.62 0.47 9.48
N THR A 112 -14.60 -0.17 10.08
CA THR A 112 -15.26 0.32 11.30
C THR A 112 -14.83 -0.55 12.47
N ILE A 113 -14.40 0.09 13.54
CA ILE A 113 -14.04 -0.57 14.80
C ILE A 113 -15.16 -0.31 15.79
N THR A 114 -15.70 -1.38 16.37
CA THR A 114 -16.76 -1.33 17.37
C THR A 114 -16.46 -2.28 18.51
N GLY A 115 -17.05 -2.05 19.68
CA GLY A 115 -16.95 -2.98 20.79
C GLY A 115 -17.00 -2.27 22.14
N THR A 116 -16.74 -3.00 23.22
CA THR A 116 -16.76 -2.44 24.58
C THR A 116 -15.62 -3.07 25.39
N PRO A 117 -14.47 -2.39 25.55
CA PRO A 117 -13.32 -2.96 26.25
C PRO A 117 -13.69 -3.35 27.68
N SER A 118 -13.47 -4.62 28.02
CA SER A 118 -13.72 -5.14 29.37
C SER A 118 -12.46 -5.13 30.27
N GLU A 119 -11.28 -4.96 29.66
CA GLU A 119 -10.00 -4.96 30.36
C GLU A 119 -9.24 -3.65 30.18
N LEU A 120 -8.54 -3.21 31.25
CA LEU A 120 -7.69 -2.02 31.23
C LEU A 120 -6.30 -2.35 30.65
N LYS A 121 -6.29 -2.86 29.41
CA LYS A 121 -5.08 -3.20 28.66
C LYS A 121 -5.16 -2.57 27.27
N PRO A 122 -4.02 -2.13 26.70
CA PRO A 122 -4.00 -1.64 25.32
C PRO A 122 -4.46 -2.73 24.34
N ILE A 123 -5.27 -2.33 23.37
CA ILE A 123 -5.78 -3.23 22.32
C ILE A 123 -5.01 -2.95 21.04
N THR A 124 -4.42 -3.98 20.43
CA THR A 124 -3.69 -3.87 19.17
C THR A 124 -4.49 -4.45 18.02
N ILE A 125 -4.56 -3.71 16.92
CA ILE A 125 -5.17 -4.14 15.66
C ILE A 125 -4.07 -4.19 14.62
N LYS A 126 -3.73 -5.39 14.15
CA LYS A 126 -2.79 -5.59 13.04
C LYS A 126 -3.58 -5.83 11.76
N LEU A 127 -3.29 -5.01 10.76
CA LEU A 127 -3.89 -5.07 9.44
C LEU A 127 -2.79 -5.40 8.43
N THR A 128 -2.96 -6.48 7.68
CA THR A 128 -2.08 -6.86 6.58
C THR A 128 -2.87 -7.09 5.30
N GLY A 129 -2.26 -6.85 4.15
CA GLY A 129 -2.91 -7.07 2.86
C GLY A 129 -2.04 -6.67 1.68
N SER A 130 -2.62 -6.70 0.49
CA SER A 130 -1.97 -6.25 -0.74
C SER A 130 -2.83 -5.26 -1.53
N THR A 131 -2.18 -4.30 -2.19
CA THR A 131 -2.83 -3.39 -3.13
C THR A 131 -2.77 -3.91 -4.55
N TYR A 132 -3.74 -3.53 -5.38
CA TYR A 132 -3.74 -3.72 -6.82
C TYR A 132 -3.28 -2.44 -7.52
N GLY A 133 -2.49 -2.58 -8.58
CA GLY A 133 -2.17 -1.48 -9.49
C GLY A 133 -2.36 -1.90 -10.93
N SER A 134 -3.10 -1.10 -11.70
CA SER A 134 -3.33 -1.34 -13.13
C SER A 134 -2.09 -1.01 -13.98
N MET A 135 -1.30 -0.02 -13.57
CA MET A 135 -0.09 0.43 -14.27
C MET A 135 1.22 0.13 -13.52
N PHE A 136 1.14 -0.26 -12.26
CA PHE A 136 2.29 -0.50 -11.38
C PHE A 136 2.05 -1.78 -10.59
N VAL A 137 3.14 -2.45 -10.18
CA VAL A 137 3.04 -3.67 -9.38
C VAL A 137 2.43 -3.35 -8.02
N GLY A 138 1.38 -4.09 -7.65
CA GLY A 138 0.74 -4.02 -6.34
C GLY A 138 1.73 -4.17 -5.19
N LYS A 139 1.35 -3.72 -3.99
CA LYS A 139 2.24 -3.77 -2.82
C LYS A 139 1.57 -4.39 -1.61
N GLU A 140 2.31 -5.27 -0.97
CA GLU A 140 2.00 -5.72 0.38
C GLU A 140 2.10 -4.55 1.37
N PHE A 141 1.26 -4.58 2.38
CA PHE A 141 1.25 -3.63 3.47
C PHE A 141 0.99 -4.33 4.80
N GLU A 142 1.55 -3.73 5.84
CA GLU A 142 1.31 -4.08 7.24
C GLU A 142 1.20 -2.76 8.03
N LYS A 143 0.13 -2.62 8.81
CA LYS A 143 -0.09 -1.48 9.69
C LYS A 143 -0.66 -1.98 11.01
N THR A 144 -0.05 -1.55 12.11
CA THR A 144 -0.52 -1.85 13.46
C THR A 144 -1.06 -0.57 14.09
N TYR A 145 -2.26 -0.66 14.65
CA TYR A 145 -2.86 0.38 15.48
C TYR A 145 -2.89 -0.07 16.93
N THR A 146 -2.82 0.89 17.84
CA THR A 146 -2.94 0.67 19.28
C THR A 146 -4.02 1.60 19.82
N ILE A 147 -4.96 1.02 20.55
CA ILE A 147 -6.00 1.73 21.29
C ILE A 147 -5.61 1.67 22.76
N GLU A 148 -5.32 2.83 23.35
CA GLU A 148 -5.14 2.92 24.80
C GLU A 148 -6.52 2.86 25.49
N VAL A 149 -6.65 1.99 26.50
CA VAL A 149 -7.86 1.89 27.31
C VAL A 149 -7.63 2.63 28.63
N LEU A 150 -8.49 3.61 28.89
CA LEU A 150 -8.51 4.40 30.12
C LEU A 150 -9.63 3.93 31.05
N GLU A 151 -9.58 4.38 32.30
CA GLU A 151 -10.69 4.22 33.25
C GLU A 151 -11.98 4.92 32.79
#